data_AF-A0A3B8NWF8-F1
#
_entry.id   AF-A0A3B8NWF8-F1
#
_cell.length_a   1.000
_cell.length_b   1.000
_cell.length_c   1.000
_cell.angle_alpha   90.00
_cell.angle_beta   90.00
_cell.angle_gamma   90.00
#
_symmetry.space_group_name_H-M   'P 1'
#
loop_
_entity.id
_entity.type
_entity.pdbx_description
1 polymer ?
#
loop_
_entity_poly.entity_id
_entity_poly.type
_entity_poly.pdbx_seq_one_letter_code
_entity_poly.pdbx_strand_id
1 'polypeptide(L)'
;MRYFTKEWFLTCQNPINENMREKLKEVSAAYRAACERENLPEKLLEDFSFHDGVVSSITMNADCTLSICSPFSNYHTLIFRDAILKQDLPTVGAEWLYEELYRHKSGIGYEAHILFYAPTGAAHKRIQKTDLLDSKIICSEILIR
;
A
#
# COMPACT_ATOMS: atom_id res chain seq x y z
N MET A 1 7.20 -0.89 1.75
CA MET A 1 8.53 -0.24 1.86
C MET A 1 8.67 0.87 0.80
N ARG A 2 8.51 2.15 1.16
CA ARG A 2 8.20 3.27 0.24
C ARG A 2 9.35 3.80 -0.66
N TYR A 3 10.59 3.30 -0.57
CA TYR A 3 11.76 3.92 -1.27
C TYR A 3 12.84 2.94 -1.77
N PHE A 4 12.51 1.70 -2.13
CA PHE A 4 13.52 0.75 -2.63
C PHE A 4 13.62 0.81 -4.17
N THR A 5 14.35 1.81 -4.69
CA THR A 5 14.55 1.95 -6.15
C THR A 5 15.52 0.90 -6.70
N LYS A 6 15.50 0.63 -8.01
CA LYS A 6 16.49 -0.26 -8.65
C LYS A 6 17.92 0.23 -8.44
N GLU A 7 18.11 1.55 -8.52
CA GLU A 7 19.40 2.18 -8.22
C GLU A 7 19.81 1.91 -6.77
N TRP A 8 18.86 1.99 -5.84
CA TRP A 8 19.05 1.64 -4.44
C TRP A 8 19.48 0.19 -4.24
N PHE A 9 18.76 -0.76 -4.85
CA PHE A 9 19.09 -2.18 -4.81
C PHE A 9 20.52 -2.46 -5.29
N LEU A 10 20.90 -1.91 -6.45
CA LEU A 10 22.24 -2.08 -7.03
C LEU A 10 23.32 -1.41 -6.17
N THR A 11 23.00 -0.27 -5.56
CA THR A 11 23.86 0.45 -4.62
C THR A 11 24.12 -0.39 -3.37
N CYS A 12 23.10 -1.04 -2.82
CA CYS A 12 23.22 -1.93 -1.66
C CYS A 12 24.02 -3.22 -1.92
N GLN A 13 24.27 -3.60 -3.18
CA GLN A 13 25.14 -4.74 -3.50
C GLN A 13 26.64 -4.43 -3.30
N ASN A 14 26.99 -3.15 -3.12
CA ASN A 14 28.37 -2.72 -2.84
C ASN A 14 28.53 -2.35 -1.35
N PRO A 15 29.75 -2.44 -0.80
CA PRO A 15 30.04 -1.95 0.54
C PRO A 15 29.61 -0.48 0.67
N ILE A 16 28.84 -0.17 1.71
CA ILE A 16 28.36 1.18 1.97
C ILE A 16 29.56 2.10 2.20
N ASN A 17 29.83 2.98 1.23
CA ASN A 17 30.81 4.05 1.38
C ASN A 17 30.18 5.29 2.05
N GLU A 18 31.01 6.27 2.42
CA GLU A 18 30.53 7.42 3.20
C GLU A 18 29.50 8.29 2.44
N ASN A 19 29.69 8.47 1.13
CA ASN A 19 28.72 9.19 0.28
C ASN A 19 27.35 8.48 0.24
N MET A 20 27.34 7.15 0.16
CA MET A 20 26.11 6.36 0.25
C MET A 20 25.44 6.49 1.62
N ARG A 21 26.23 6.55 2.70
CA ARG A 21 25.74 6.75 4.08
C ARG A 21 25.10 8.13 4.26
N GLU A 22 25.68 9.18 3.68
CA GLU A 22 25.10 10.53 3.71
C GLU A 22 23.79 10.61 2.94
N LYS A 23 23.73 10.05 1.72
CA LYS A 23 22.48 9.95 0.95
C LYS A 23 21.39 9.17 1.69
N LEU A 24 21.77 8.07 2.34
CA LEU A 24 20.88 7.29 3.21
C LEU A 24 20.24 8.15 4.30
N LYS A 25 21.05 8.96 4.98
CA LYS A 25 20.59 9.86 6.05
C LYS A 25 19.63 10.92 5.50
N GLU A 26 19.94 11.50 4.34
CA GLU A 26 19.09 12.50 3.69
C GLU A 26 17.72 11.91 3.30
N VAL A 27 17.71 10.77 2.63
CA VAL A 27 16.46 10.07 2.25
C VAL A 27 15.66 9.67 3.49
N SER A 28 16.32 9.15 4.52
CA SER A 28 15.68 8.80 5.79
C SER A 28 15.09 10.03 6.50
N ALA A 29 15.76 11.17 6.46
CA ALA A 29 15.25 12.42 7.04
C ALA A 29 14.05 12.95 6.26
N ALA A 30 14.11 12.94 4.92
CA ALA A 30 13.00 13.34 4.07
C ALA A 30 11.76 12.44 4.28
N TYR A 31 11.99 11.13 4.44
CA TYR A 31 10.93 10.19 4.78
C TYR A 31 10.28 10.50 6.13
N ARG A 32 11.09 10.70 7.17
CA ARG A 32 10.57 11.04 8.52
C ARG A 32 9.77 12.34 8.50
N ALA A 33 10.27 13.38 7.82
CA ALA A 33 9.55 14.64 7.67
C ALA A 33 8.22 14.48 6.90
N ALA A 34 8.17 13.60 5.91
CA ALA A 34 6.92 13.28 5.21
C ALA A 34 5.93 12.56 6.14
N CYS A 35 6.38 11.57 6.91
CA CYS A 35 5.56 10.87 7.89
C CYS A 35 5.00 11.82 8.96
N GLU A 36 5.83 12.70 9.51
CA GLU A 36 5.42 13.72 10.48
C GLU A 36 4.35 14.67 9.91
N ARG A 37 4.49 15.07 8.65
CA ARG A 37 3.51 15.94 7.98
C ARG A 37 2.16 15.25 7.79
N GLU A 38 2.16 13.97 7.42
CA GLU A 38 0.92 13.21 7.27
C GLU A 38 0.23 12.94 8.62
N ASN A 39 1.01 12.84 9.72
CA ASN A 39 0.54 12.65 11.09
C ASN A 39 -0.51 11.52 11.20
N LEU A 40 -0.22 10.40 10.53
CA LEU A 40 -1.06 9.21 10.55
C LEU A 40 -0.90 8.47 11.89
N PRO A 41 -1.96 7.85 12.44
CA PRO A 41 -1.83 7.04 13.64
C PRO A 41 -0.82 5.91 13.44
N GLU A 42 0.16 5.79 14.33
CA GLU A 42 1.24 4.79 14.24
C GLU A 42 0.69 3.37 14.08
N LYS A 43 -0.25 2.99 14.94
CA LYS A 43 -0.89 1.68 14.87
C LYS A 43 -1.61 1.41 13.54
N LEU A 44 -2.21 2.44 12.94
CA LEU A 44 -2.84 2.30 11.63
C LEU A 44 -1.79 2.01 10.56
N LEU A 45 -0.65 2.69 10.59
CA LEU A 45 0.45 2.43 9.64
C LEU A 45 1.05 1.03 9.82
N GLU A 46 1.19 0.57 11.06
CA GLU A 46 1.69 -0.78 11.36
C GLU A 46 0.71 -1.87 10.89
N ASP A 47 -0.58 -1.68 11.17
CA ASP A 47 -1.62 -2.68 10.88
C ASP A 47 -2.03 -2.68 9.39
N PHE A 48 -1.85 -1.58 8.66
CA PHE A 48 -2.17 -1.44 7.22
C PHE A 48 -1.06 -2.01 6.33
N SER A 49 -0.65 -3.25 6.59
CA SER A 49 0.42 -3.94 5.86
C SER A 49 -0.06 -5.30 5.35
N PHE A 50 -0.78 -5.28 4.23
CA PHE A 50 -1.37 -6.48 3.61
C PHE A 50 -0.57 -7.03 2.43
N HIS A 51 0.68 -6.59 2.24
CA HIS A 51 1.60 -7.08 1.22
C HIS A 51 1.59 -8.61 1.09
N ASP A 52 1.61 -9.09 -0.16
CA ASP A 52 1.51 -10.49 -0.57
C ASP A 52 0.20 -11.18 -0.15
N GLY A 53 -0.78 -10.41 0.32
CA GLY A 53 -2.11 -10.88 0.66
C GLY A 53 -3.02 -11.00 -0.55
N VAL A 54 -3.84 -12.04 -0.58
CA VAL A 54 -4.80 -12.29 -1.66
C VAL A 54 -6.18 -11.80 -1.24
N VAL A 55 -6.83 -10.98 -2.09
CA VAL A 55 -8.20 -10.53 -1.87
C VAL A 55 -9.16 -11.72 -2.01
N SER A 56 -9.81 -12.12 -0.91
CA SER A 56 -10.74 -13.25 -0.87
C SER A 56 -12.19 -12.84 -1.04
N SER A 57 -12.56 -11.62 -0.63
CA SER A 57 -13.90 -11.07 -0.85
C SER A 57 -13.90 -9.55 -0.86
N ILE A 58 -14.91 -8.97 -1.52
CA ILE A 58 -15.08 -7.52 -1.64
C ILE A 58 -16.56 -7.21 -1.45
N THR A 59 -16.87 -6.31 -0.53
CA THR A 59 -18.22 -5.76 -0.35
C THR A 59 -18.16 -4.26 -0.48
N MET A 60 -18.96 -3.70 -1.38
CA MET A 60 -19.11 -2.25 -1.53
C MET A 60 -20.55 -1.83 -1.29
N ASN A 61 -20.76 -0.98 -0.28
CA ASN A 61 -22.01 -0.26 -0.01
C ASN A 61 -21.65 1.22 0.26
N ALA A 62 -22.10 1.79 1.39
CA ALA A 62 -21.54 3.04 1.90
C ALA A 62 -20.08 2.87 2.35
N ASP A 63 -19.74 1.68 2.86
CA ASP A 63 -18.38 1.30 3.22
C ASP A 63 -17.80 0.35 2.15
N CYS A 64 -16.48 0.37 2.01
CA CYS A 64 -15.74 -0.63 1.25
C CYS A 64 -15.07 -1.61 2.21
N THR A 65 -15.43 -2.89 2.14
CA THR A 65 -14.81 -3.95 2.93
C THR A 65 -14.05 -4.90 2.01
N LEU A 66 -12.77 -5.12 2.30
CA LEU A 66 -11.92 -6.12 1.68
C LEU A 66 -11.62 -7.21 2.70
N SER A 67 -11.85 -8.47 2.33
CA SER A 67 -11.25 -9.61 3.04
C SER A 67 -9.96 -10.00 2.34
N ILE A 68 -8.88 -10.12 3.10
CA ILE A 68 -7.54 -10.37 2.58
C ILE A 68 -6.93 -11.52 3.37
N CYS A 69 -6.44 -12.53 2.66
CA CYS A 69 -5.65 -13.61 3.22
C CYS A 69 -4.18 -13.26 3.03
N SER A 70 -3.53 -12.71 4.06
CA SER A 70 -2.10 -12.40 4.04
C SER A 70 -1.33 -13.36 4.95
N PRO A 71 -0.18 -13.90 4.51
CA PRO A 71 0.68 -14.71 5.37
C PRO A 71 1.42 -13.87 6.43
N PHE A 72 1.38 -12.54 6.34
CA PHE A 72 2.15 -11.61 7.18
C PHE A 72 1.30 -10.73 8.10
N SER A 73 -0.03 -10.83 8.02
CA SER A 73 -0.95 -10.07 8.87
C SER A 73 -1.83 -11.00 9.70
N ASN A 74 -2.06 -10.64 10.95
CA ASN A 74 -3.05 -11.32 11.80
C ASN A 74 -4.48 -10.83 11.54
N TYR A 75 -4.62 -9.76 10.76
CA TYR A 75 -5.89 -9.21 10.35
C TYR A 75 -6.29 -9.73 8.98
N HIS A 76 -7.58 -9.87 8.77
CA HIS A 76 -8.15 -10.49 7.58
C HIS A 76 -9.20 -9.61 6.93
N THR A 77 -9.60 -8.52 7.58
CA THR A 77 -10.65 -7.63 7.13
C THR A 77 -10.18 -6.18 7.22
N LEU A 78 -10.32 -5.46 6.12
CA LEU A 78 -10.03 -4.05 5.99
C LEU A 78 -11.29 -3.31 5.57
N ILE A 79 -11.72 -2.34 6.37
CA ILE A 79 -12.94 -1.58 6.15
C ILE A 79 -12.59 -0.11 5.99
N PHE A 80 -12.95 0.47 4.85
CA PHE A 80 -12.92 1.89 4.59
C PHE A 80 -14.33 2.44 4.79
N ARG A 81 -14.53 3.28 5.82
CA ARG A 81 -15.82 3.90 6.12
C ARG A 81 -16.15 5.05 5.17
N ASP A 82 -17.42 5.16 4.79
CA ASP A 82 -17.90 6.22 3.88
C ASP A 82 -17.04 6.31 2.61
N ALA A 83 -16.77 5.16 2.00
CA ALA A 83 -15.76 5.00 0.96
C ALA A 83 -16.21 5.68 -0.35
N ILE A 84 -15.33 6.51 -0.89
CA ILE A 84 -15.46 7.11 -2.21
C ILE A 84 -14.35 6.56 -3.10
N LEU A 85 -14.73 5.76 -4.09
CA LEU A 85 -13.80 5.25 -5.08
C LEU A 85 -13.43 6.33 -6.11
N LYS A 86 -12.14 6.52 -6.33
CA LYS A 86 -11.59 7.31 -7.44
C LYS A 86 -11.14 6.44 -8.61
N GLN A 87 -10.91 5.16 -8.35
CA GLN A 87 -10.61 4.13 -9.33
C GLN A 87 -11.31 2.83 -8.92
N ASP A 88 -11.34 1.87 -9.84
CA ASP A 88 -12.01 0.60 -9.64
C ASP A 88 -11.42 -0.20 -8.47
N LEU A 89 -12.27 -1.02 -7.86
CA LEU A 89 -11.85 -1.99 -6.85
C LEU A 89 -11.01 -3.11 -7.48
N PRO A 90 -10.20 -3.81 -6.67
CA PRO A 90 -9.54 -5.01 -7.14
C PRO A 90 -10.56 -6.09 -7.54
N THR A 91 -10.09 -7.16 -8.14
CA THR A 91 -10.87 -8.39 -8.33
C THR A 91 -10.57 -9.40 -7.23
N VAL A 92 -11.50 -10.30 -6.96
CA VAL A 92 -11.23 -11.44 -6.07
C VAL A 92 -10.12 -12.29 -6.67
N GLY A 93 -9.15 -12.69 -5.84
CA GLY A 93 -7.93 -13.38 -6.25
C GLY A 93 -6.76 -12.46 -6.56
N ALA A 94 -6.96 -11.13 -6.57
CA ALA A 94 -5.86 -10.19 -6.78
C ALA A 94 -4.91 -10.16 -5.57
N GLU A 95 -3.61 -10.11 -5.84
CA GLU A 95 -2.53 -10.03 -4.85
C GLU A 95 -2.20 -8.57 -4.53
N TRP A 96 -2.09 -8.23 -3.26
CA TRP A 96 -1.72 -6.91 -2.78
C TRP A 96 -0.21 -6.69 -2.90
N LEU A 97 0.22 -5.85 -3.84
CA LEU A 97 1.64 -5.61 -4.09
C LEU A 97 2.20 -4.43 -3.31
N TYR A 98 1.43 -3.34 -3.24
CA TYR A 98 1.93 -2.08 -2.71
C TYR A 98 0.82 -1.17 -2.23
N GLU A 99 1.10 -0.38 -1.20
CA GLU A 99 0.18 0.61 -0.67
C GLU A 99 0.84 1.94 -0.31
N GLU A 100 0.05 2.99 -0.48
CA GLU A 100 0.31 4.32 0.06
C GLU A 100 -0.93 4.79 0.82
N LEU A 101 -0.69 5.39 1.97
CA LEU A 101 -1.73 5.92 2.84
C LEU A 101 -1.35 7.34 3.23
N TYR A 102 -2.31 8.25 3.07
CA TYR A 102 -2.18 9.68 3.28
C TYR A 102 -3.34 10.23 4.10
N ARG A 103 -3.12 11.38 4.73
CA ARG A 103 -4.22 12.20 5.23
C ARG A 103 -4.93 12.82 4.03
N HIS A 104 -6.26 12.75 3.97
CA HIS A 104 -6.96 13.39 2.86
C HIS A 104 -6.80 14.91 2.95
N LYS A 105 -6.65 15.57 1.79
CA LYS A 105 -6.38 17.03 1.68
C LYS A 105 -7.42 17.95 2.33
N SER A 106 -8.63 17.45 2.61
CA SER A 106 -9.65 18.21 3.37
C SER A 106 -9.33 18.29 4.87
N GLY A 107 -8.33 17.55 5.36
CA GLY A 107 -8.00 17.41 6.77
C GLY A 107 -8.81 16.34 7.51
N ILE A 108 -9.85 15.79 6.87
CA ILE A 108 -10.74 14.78 7.44
C ILE A 108 -10.58 13.48 6.66
N GLY A 109 -10.36 12.38 7.38
CA GLY A 109 -10.24 11.05 6.79
C GLY A 109 -8.92 10.80 6.06
N TYR A 110 -8.93 9.80 5.18
CA TYR A 110 -7.75 9.23 4.55
C TYR A 110 -7.92 9.06 3.05
N GLU A 111 -6.79 8.97 2.36
CA GLU A 111 -6.70 8.58 0.97
C GLU A 111 -5.72 7.41 0.86
N ALA A 112 -6.22 6.25 0.42
CA ALA A 112 -5.45 5.02 0.25
C ALA A 112 -5.29 4.72 -1.24
N HIS A 113 -4.06 4.48 -1.66
CA HIS A 113 -3.70 4.05 -3.02
C HIS A 113 -3.11 2.65 -2.90
N ILE A 114 -3.71 1.69 -3.58
CA ILE A 114 -3.32 0.29 -3.44
C ILE A 114 -3.14 -0.31 -4.84
N LEU A 115 -1.97 -0.90 -5.06
CA LEU A 115 -1.63 -1.60 -6.28
C LEU A 115 -1.81 -3.10 -6.07
N PHE A 116 -2.62 -3.70 -6.91
CA PHE A 116 -2.84 -5.14 -6.95
C PHE A 116 -2.30 -5.78 -8.23
N TYR A 117 -2.00 -7.06 -8.15
CA TYR A 117 -1.69 -7.93 -9.27
C TYR A 117 -2.80 -8.97 -9.46
N ALA A 118 -3.38 -9.00 -10.66
CA ALA A 118 -4.42 -9.93 -11.06
C ALA A 118 -4.07 -10.49 -12.45
N PRO A 119 -3.30 -11.60 -12.52
CA PRO A 119 -2.87 -12.16 -13.79
C PRO A 119 -4.07 -12.63 -14.63
N THR A 120 -4.12 -12.18 -15.88
CA THR A 120 -5.13 -12.67 -16.84
C THR A 120 -4.57 -13.83 -17.66
N GLY A 121 -4.70 -15.06 -17.15
CA GLY A 121 -4.31 -16.29 -17.85
C GLY A 121 -3.27 -17.14 -17.11
N ALA A 122 -2.63 -18.08 -17.82
CA ALA A 122 -1.62 -18.96 -17.23
C ALA A 122 -0.41 -18.14 -16.76
N ALA A 123 0.01 -18.36 -15.51
CA ALA A 123 1.07 -17.63 -14.81
C ALA A 123 2.21 -17.20 -15.74
N HIS A 124 2.25 -15.91 -16.07
CA HIS A 124 3.28 -15.36 -16.94
C HIS A 124 4.61 -15.25 -16.18
N LYS A 125 5.74 -15.48 -16.86
CA LYS A 125 7.09 -15.29 -16.29
C LYS A 125 7.42 -13.81 -15.96
N ARG A 126 6.55 -12.87 -16.30
CA ARG A 126 6.74 -11.42 -16.10
C ARG A 126 5.38 -10.76 -15.89
N ILE A 127 5.30 -9.88 -14.89
CA ILE A 127 4.15 -9.01 -14.62
C ILE A 127 3.96 -8.05 -15.81
N GLN A 128 2.77 -8.04 -16.41
CA GLN A 128 2.42 -7.06 -17.43
C GLN A 128 1.65 -5.90 -16.81
N LYS A 129 1.70 -4.73 -17.43
CA LYS A 129 0.94 -3.55 -16.98
C LYS A 129 -0.57 -3.84 -16.95
N THR A 130 -1.06 -4.68 -17.86
CA THR A 130 -2.47 -5.10 -17.94
C THR A 130 -2.90 -6.00 -16.79
N ASP A 131 -1.95 -6.59 -16.07
CA ASP A 131 -2.23 -7.40 -14.87
C ASP A 131 -2.28 -6.55 -13.59
N LEU A 132 -2.00 -5.24 -13.68
CA LEU A 132 -1.95 -4.34 -12.53
C LEU A 132 -3.26 -3.58 -12.38
N LEU A 133 -3.81 -3.58 -11.16
CA LEU A 133 -5.01 -2.84 -10.79
C LEU A 133 -4.64 -1.78 -9.75
N ASP A 134 -4.93 -0.52 -10.05
CA ASP A 134 -4.70 0.62 -9.15
C ASP A 134 -6.05 1.02 -8.53
N SER A 135 -6.18 0.87 -7.22
CA SER A 135 -7.37 1.25 -6.46
C SER A 135 -7.08 2.46 -5.60
N LYS A 136 -7.90 3.51 -5.79
CA LYS A 136 -7.84 4.74 -5.01
C LYS A 136 -9.13 4.95 -4.24
N ILE A 137 -9.01 4.97 -2.92
CA ILE A 137 -10.14 5.01 -2.00
C ILE A 137 -9.96 6.19 -1.05
N ILE A 138 -10.95 7.08 -1.01
CA ILE A 138 -11.06 8.11 0.02
C ILE A 138 -12.07 7.63 1.05
N CYS A 139 -11.79 7.80 2.34
CA CYS A 139 -12.67 7.32 3.41
C CYS A 139 -12.58 8.20 4.65
N SER A 140 -13.60 8.16 5.50
CA SER A 140 -13.62 8.88 6.78
C SER A 140 -12.75 8.19 7.85
N GLU A 141 -12.75 6.86 7.86
CA GLU A 141 -12.04 6.02 8.83
C GLU A 141 -11.58 4.70 8.17
N ILE A 142 -10.50 4.12 8.69
CA ILE A 142 -10.01 2.79 8.32
C ILE A 142 -10.06 1.89 9.55
N LEU A 143 -10.73 0.75 9.44
CA LEU A 143 -10.80 -0.27 10.49
C LEU A 143 -10.14 -1.56 9.99
N ILE A 144 -9.27 -2.13 10.82
CA ILE A 144 -8.49 -3.33 10.51
C ILE A 144 -8.83 -4.39 11.57
N ARG A 145 -9.26 -5.58 11.13
CA ARG A 145 -9.80 -6.66 11.99
C ARG A 145 -9.38 -8.05 11.53
#